data_AF-A0A934N6S2-F1
#
_entry.id   AF-A0A934N6S2-F1
#
_cell.length_a   1.000
_cell.length_b   1.000
_cell.length_c   1.000
_cell.angle_alpha   90.00
_cell.angle_beta   90.00
_cell.angle_gamma   90.00
#
_symmetry.space_group_name_H-M   'P 1'
#
loop_
_entity.id
_entity.type
_entity.pdbx_description
1 polymer ?
#
loop_
_entity_poly.entity_id
_entity_poly.type
_entity_poly.pdbx_seq_one_letter_code
_entity_poly.pdbx_strand_id
1 'polypeptide(L)'
;MYKINHKAIMFVFLLQLLAGAVWYYLAPTFLVGATIFTLDKSHMMMALLFAFSALVYLYFIAWLLVRIKWFSSFGMIMLVIGIWLFAVLPNYAFISLHFNLSGADSIYLLSYSAVNTAIAALILPLWRSSRSIFKTQ
;
A
#
# COMPACT_ATOMS: atom_id res chain seq x y z
N MET A 1 15.50 -18.50 -12.19
CA MET A 1 15.29 -17.06 -11.93
C MET A 1 13.89 -16.86 -11.38
N TYR A 2 13.74 -16.32 -10.15
CA TYR A 2 12.43 -15.89 -9.67
C TYR A 2 12.00 -14.68 -10.50
N LYS A 3 10.95 -14.84 -11.32
CA LYS A 3 10.42 -13.77 -12.18
C LYS A 3 9.34 -13.01 -11.41
N ILE A 4 9.32 -11.69 -11.58
CA ILE A 4 8.23 -10.85 -11.08
C ILE A 4 6.92 -11.32 -11.73
N ASN A 5 5.88 -11.50 -10.92
CA ASN A 5 4.57 -11.89 -11.43
C ASN A 5 3.67 -10.66 -11.60
N HIS A 6 3.67 -10.10 -12.80
CA HIS A 6 2.86 -8.92 -13.12
C HIS A 6 1.36 -9.14 -12.88
N LYS A 7 0.83 -10.36 -13.08
CA LYS A 7 -0.59 -10.65 -12.80
C LYS A 7 -0.95 -10.48 -11.32
N ALA A 8 -0.07 -10.95 -10.43
CA ALA A 8 -0.26 -10.80 -8.98
C ALA A 8 -0.13 -9.33 -8.56
N ILE A 9 0.83 -8.60 -9.12
CA ILE A 9 0.99 -7.16 -8.86
C ILE A 9 -0.26 -6.39 -9.28
N MET A 10 -0.77 -6.63 -10.50
CA MET A 10 -1.97 -5.95 -10.98
C MET A 10 -3.20 -6.28 -10.14
N PHE A 11 -3.34 -7.53 -9.68
CA PHE A 11 -4.42 -7.92 -8.78
C PHE A 11 -4.34 -7.17 -7.44
N VAL A 12 -3.16 -7.13 -6.82
CA VAL A 12 -2.92 -6.38 -5.58
C VAL A 12 -3.20 -4.89 -5.78
N PHE A 13 -2.74 -4.33 -6.89
CA PHE A 13 -2.94 -2.93 -7.24
C PHE A 13 -4.43 -2.57 -7.33
N LEU A 14 -5.23 -3.39 -8.03
CA LEU A 14 -6.67 -3.18 -8.12
C LEU A 14 -7.35 -3.25 -6.74
N LEU A 15 -6.92 -4.18 -5.88
CA LEU A 15 -7.45 -4.29 -4.52
C LEU A 15 -7.11 -3.06 -3.67
N GLN A 16 -5.90 -2.52 -3.81
CA GLN A 16 -5.47 -1.29 -3.13
C GLN A 16 -6.22 -0.05 -3.63
N LEU A 17 -6.53 0.03 -4.92
CA LEU A 17 -7.38 1.08 -5.47
C LEU A 17 -8.82 0.99 -4.94
N LEU A 18 -9.40 -0.21 -4.87
CA LEU A 18 -10.71 -0.43 -4.27
C LEU A 18 -10.73 -0.06 -2.79
N ALA A 19 -9.72 -0.49 -2.03
CA ALA A 19 -9.57 -0.09 -0.64
C ALA A 19 -9.41 1.43 -0.51
N GLY A 20 -8.74 2.09 -1.46
CA GLY A 20 -8.58 3.55 -1.50
C GLY A 20 -9.89 4.27 -1.76
N ALA A 21 -10.71 3.76 -2.68
CA ALA A 21 -12.04 4.31 -2.94
C ALA A 21 -12.96 4.17 -1.72
N VAL A 22 -12.96 3.00 -1.06
CA VAL A 22 -13.73 2.77 0.18
C VAL A 22 -13.22 3.66 1.31
N TRP A 23 -11.90 3.74 1.48
CA TRP A 23 -11.28 4.61 2.48
C TRP A 23 -11.71 6.05 2.25
N TYR A 24 -11.53 6.59 1.04
CA TYR A 24 -11.90 7.95 0.67
C TYR A 24 -13.41 8.22 0.85
N TYR A 25 -14.28 7.26 0.55
CA TYR A 25 -15.72 7.37 0.77
C TYR A 25 -16.09 7.52 2.26
N LEU A 26 -15.32 6.87 3.14
CA LEU A 26 -15.49 6.93 4.59
C LEU A 26 -14.76 8.13 5.24
N ALA A 27 -14.17 9.02 4.43
CA ALA A 27 -13.37 10.12 4.94
C ALA A 27 -14.23 11.13 5.71
N PRO A 28 -13.78 11.56 6.92
CA PRO A 28 -14.47 12.59 7.66
C PRO A 28 -14.58 13.89 6.85
N THR A 29 -15.73 14.56 6.93
CA THR A 29 -16.06 15.73 6.10
C THR A 29 -15.10 16.91 6.28
N PHE A 30 -14.45 17.04 7.45
CA PHE A 30 -13.44 18.08 7.71
C PHE A 30 -12.11 17.83 6.97
N LEU A 31 -11.81 16.58 6.60
CA LEU A 31 -10.62 16.22 5.79
C LEU A 31 -10.88 16.37 4.29
N VAL A 32 -12.12 16.18 3.86
CA VAL A 32 -12.50 16.20 2.44
C VAL A 32 -12.75 17.62 1.93
N GLY A 33 -13.12 18.56 2.81
CA GLY A 33 -13.50 19.92 2.43
C GLY A 33 -14.81 19.96 1.63
N ALA A 34 -15.54 21.08 1.66
CA ALA A 34 -16.87 21.20 1.03
C ALA A 34 -16.87 21.10 -0.52
N THR A 35 -15.73 20.80 -1.16
CA THR A 35 -15.51 20.76 -2.61
C THR A 35 -15.67 19.36 -3.21
N ILE A 36 -16.67 18.60 -2.74
CA ILE A 36 -16.87 17.18 -3.08
C ILE A 36 -17.38 16.98 -4.53
N PHE A 37 -17.87 18.04 -5.19
CA PHE A 37 -18.62 17.91 -6.45
C PHE A 37 -18.00 18.57 -7.68
N THR A 38 -16.83 19.22 -7.56
CA THR A 38 -16.14 19.80 -8.72
C THR A 38 -14.89 19.00 -9.05
N LEU A 39 -14.98 18.21 -10.12
CA LEU A 39 -13.89 17.41 -10.66
C LEU A 39 -12.89 18.34 -11.36
N ASP A 40 -12.15 19.13 -10.57
CA ASP A 40 -11.14 20.03 -11.08
C ASP A 40 -9.91 19.23 -11.58
N LYS A 41 -9.20 19.76 -12.58
CA LYS A 41 -8.01 19.14 -13.18
C LYS A 41 -6.95 18.79 -12.13
N SER A 42 -6.86 19.59 -11.07
CA SER A 42 -5.97 19.37 -9.93
C SER A 42 -6.28 18.04 -9.20
N HIS A 43 -7.55 17.74 -8.95
CA HIS A 43 -7.97 16.49 -8.28
C HIS A 43 -7.69 15.26 -9.14
N MET A 44 -7.92 15.35 -10.45
CA MET A 44 -7.61 14.27 -11.39
C MET A 44 -6.10 14.00 -11.46
N MET A 45 -5.28 15.05 -11.47
CA MET A 45 -3.83 14.93 -11.45
C MET A 45 -3.32 14.28 -10.15
N MET A 46 -3.87 14.67 -9.00
CA MET A 46 -3.52 14.03 -7.72
C MET A 46 -3.91 12.55 -7.68
N ALA A 47 -5.09 12.19 -8.18
CA ALA A 47 -5.53 10.80 -8.25
C ALA A 47 -4.63 9.94 -9.15
N LEU A 48 -4.17 10.48 -10.28
CA LEU A 48 -3.23 9.82 -11.17
C LEU A 48 -1.84 9.65 -10.53
N LEU A 49 -1.32 10.70 -9.88
CA LEU A 49 -0.06 10.66 -9.13
C LEU A 49 -0.11 9.61 -8.01
N PHE A 50 -1.23 9.56 -7.31
CA PHE A 50 -1.47 8.57 -6.27
C PHE A 50 -1.47 7.13 -6.82
N ALA A 51 -2.21 6.89 -7.90
CA ALA A 51 -2.26 5.58 -8.55
C ALA A 51 -0.87 5.16 -9.07
N PHE A 52 -0.12 6.09 -9.66
CA PHE A 52 1.23 5.84 -10.12
C PHE A 52 2.18 5.53 -8.97
N SER A 53 2.13 6.30 -7.88
CA SER A 53 2.94 6.09 -6.68
C SER A 53 2.67 4.71 -6.05
N ALA A 54 1.40 4.32 -5.91
CA ALA A 54 1.01 3.01 -5.40
C ALA A 54 1.56 1.86 -6.28
N LEU A 55 1.49 2.02 -7.62
CA LEU A 55 2.02 1.04 -8.55
C LEU A 55 3.55 0.91 -8.43
N VAL A 56 4.28 2.04 -8.38
CA VAL A 56 5.74 2.04 -8.21
C VAL A 56 6.13 1.37 -6.89
N TYR A 57 5.43 1.68 -5.79
CA TYR A 57 5.66 1.06 -4.50
C TYR A 57 5.45 -0.46 -4.54
N LEU A 58 4.38 -0.93 -5.17
CA LEU A 58 4.13 -2.37 -5.33
C LEU A 58 5.22 -3.07 -6.14
N TYR A 59 5.69 -2.45 -7.22
CA TYR A 59 6.79 -2.99 -8.01
C TYR A 59 8.09 -3.04 -7.21
N PHE A 60 8.36 -2.03 -6.38
CA PHE A 60 9.50 -2.01 -5.47
C PHE A 60 9.43 -3.16 -4.46
N ILE A 61 8.29 -3.35 -3.79
CA ILE A 61 8.08 -4.46 -2.85
C ILE A 61 8.24 -5.81 -3.55
N ALA A 62 7.62 -6.00 -4.71
CA ALA A 62 7.72 -7.25 -5.46
C ALA A 62 9.16 -7.53 -5.91
N TRP A 63 9.89 -6.52 -6.37
CA TRP A 63 11.31 -6.62 -6.72
C TRP A 63 12.16 -7.03 -5.52
N LEU A 64 11.93 -6.39 -4.36
CA LEU A 64 12.63 -6.68 -3.12
C LEU A 64 12.38 -8.13 -2.66
N LEU A 65 11.12 -8.57 -2.68
CA LEU A 65 10.73 -9.93 -2.33
C LEU A 65 11.37 -10.98 -3.24
N VAL A 66 11.60 -10.68 -4.52
CA VAL A 66 12.31 -11.57 -5.46
C VAL A 66 13.81 -11.66 -5.14
N ARG A 67 14.42 -10.56 -4.67
CA ARG A 67 15.86 -10.51 -4.32
C ARG A 67 16.16 -11.25 -3.03
N ILE A 68 15.22 -11.28 -2.10
CA ILE A 68 15.39 -11.90 -0.79
C ILE A 68 15.13 -13.41 -0.90
N LYS A 69 16.20 -14.20 -0.81
CA LYS A 69 16.18 -15.66 -1.03
C LYS A 69 16.04 -16.50 0.25
N TRP A 70 16.36 -15.93 1.41
CA TRP A 70 16.58 -16.70 2.65
C TRP A 70 15.44 -16.62 3.67
N PHE A 71 14.38 -15.86 3.38
CA PHE A 71 13.27 -15.72 4.31
C PHE A 71 12.15 -16.71 3.99
N SER A 72 11.56 -17.29 5.03
CA SER A 72 10.28 -17.99 4.92
C SER A 72 9.18 -17.04 4.48
N SER A 73 8.03 -17.56 4.01
CA SER A 73 6.87 -16.72 3.65
C SER A 73 6.46 -15.79 4.79
N PHE A 74 6.55 -16.24 6.03
CA PHE A 74 6.32 -15.43 7.23
C PHE A 74 7.36 -14.32 7.41
N GLY A 75 8.64 -14.64 7.20
CA GLY A 75 9.71 -13.64 7.23
C GLY A 75 9.55 -12.55 6.17
N MET A 76 9.05 -12.91 4.98
CA MET A 76 8.71 -11.96 3.92
C MET A 76 7.53 -11.05 4.29
N ILE A 77 6.48 -11.59 4.95
CA ILE A 77 5.36 -10.80 5.48
C ILE A 77 5.88 -9.75 6.47
N MET A 78 6.69 -10.19 7.45
CA MET A 78 7.26 -9.31 8.48
C MET A 78 8.16 -8.22 7.87
N LEU A 79 8.88 -8.54 6.80
CA LEU A 79 9.71 -7.57 6.10
C LEU A 79 8.88 -6.46 5.45
N VAL A 80 7.76 -6.79 4.79
CA VAL A 80 6.88 -5.79 4.18
C VAL A 80 6.25 -4.90 5.26
N ILE A 81 5.82 -5.48 6.38
CA ILE A 81 5.30 -4.73 7.54
C ILE A 81 6.37 -3.82 8.16
N GLY A 82 7.61 -4.32 8.28
CA GLY A 82 8.74 -3.56 8.79
C GLY A 82 9.06 -2.34 7.93
N ILE A 83 9.12 -2.51 6.61
CA ILE A 83 9.32 -1.39 5.66
C ILE A 83 8.24 -0.33 5.84
N TRP A 84 6.98 -0.76 5.99
CA TRP A 84 5.88 0.15 6.26
C TRP A 84 6.04 0.90 7.57
N LEU A 85 6.38 0.22 8.67
CA LEU A 85 6.62 0.88 9.97
C LEU A 85 7.70 1.97 9.88
N PHE A 86 8.83 1.65 9.25
CA PHE A 86 9.93 2.60 9.07
C PHE A 86 9.59 3.75 8.12
N ALA A 87 8.70 3.55 7.16
CA ALA A 87 8.21 4.61 6.28
C ALA A 87 7.14 5.48 6.98
N VAL A 88 6.26 4.89 7.78
CA VAL A 88 5.11 5.57 8.38
C VAL A 88 5.46 6.35 9.63
N LEU A 89 6.27 5.80 10.53
CA LEU A 89 6.66 6.47 11.78
C LEU A 89 7.21 7.90 11.58
N PRO A 90 8.18 8.14 10.69
CA PRO A 90 8.67 9.50 10.45
C PRO A 90 7.62 10.40 9.81
N ASN A 91 6.76 9.85 8.93
CA ASN A 91 5.67 10.61 8.32
C ASN A 91 4.61 11.01 9.35
N TYR A 92 4.26 10.12 10.28
CA TYR A 92 3.34 10.42 11.39
C TYR A 92 3.91 11.50 12.30
N ALA A 93 5.19 11.40 12.66
CA ALA A 93 5.86 12.41 13.47
C ALA A 93 5.86 13.78 12.77
N PHE A 94 6.15 13.81 11.47
CA PHE A 94 6.14 15.05 10.70
C PHE A 94 4.73 15.66 10.59
N ILE A 95 3.74 14.84 10.25
CA ILE A 95 2.35 15.30 10.07
C ILE A 95 1.76 15.81 11.39
N SER A 96 1.97 15.09 12.50
CA SER A 96 1.46 15.50 13.81
C SER A 96 2.11 16.78 14.33
N LEU A 97 3.43 16.93 14.15
CA LEU A 97 4.17 18.13 14.57
C LEU A 97 3.86 19.36 13.70
N HIS A 98 3.62 19.19 12.39
CA HIS A 98 3.51 20.31 11.46
C HIS A 98 2.07 20.74 11.15
N PHE A 99 1.12 19.80 11.11
CA PHE A 99 -0.26 20.07 10.72
C PHE A 99 -1.24 20.15 11.90
N ASN A 100 -0.76 19.95 13.13
CA ASN A 100 -1.57 19.98 14.36
C ASN A 100 -2.88 19.18 14.23
N LEU A 101 -2.80 18.05 13.53
CA LEU A 101 -3.94 17.14 13.33
C LEU A 101 -4.23 16.40 14.63
N SER A 102 -5.51 16.12 14.89
CA SER A 102 -5.86 15.31 16.04
C SER A 102 -5.31 13.89 15.87
N GLY A 103 -5.10 13.18 16.98
CA GLY A 103 -4.64 11.79 16.93
C GLY A 103 -5.56 10.90 16.10
N ALA A 104 -6.87 11.15 16.14
CA ALA A 104 -7.87 10.40 15.36
C ALA A 104 -7.68 10.59 13.84
N ASP A 105 -7.39 11.81 13.40
CA ASP A 105 -7.23 12.14 11.97
C ASP A 105 -5.95 11.54 11.42
N SER A 106 -4.88 11.59 12.23
CA SER A 106 -3.61 10.98 11.90
C SER A 106 -3.74 9.46 11.80
N ILE A 107 -4.45 8.81 12.73
CA ILE A 107 -4.74 7.37 12.67
C ILE A 107 -5.58 7.03 11.43
N TYR A 108 -6.58 7.86 11.10
CA TYR A 108 -7.40 7.67 9.92
C TYR A 108 -6.57 7.75 8.63
N LEU A 109 -5.67 8.75 8.49
CA LEU A 109 -4.72 8.85 7.37
C LEU A 109 -3.78 7.65 7.28
N LEU A 110 -3.30 7.16 8.41
CA LEU A 110 -2.42 6.00 8.47
C LEU A 110 -3.14 4.69 8.13
N SER A 111 -4.44 4.58 8.45
CA SER A 111 -5.21 3.35 8.26
C SER A 111 -5.21 2.89 6.80
N TYR A 112 -5.25 3.81 5.84
CA TYR A 112 -5.16 3.47 4.43
C TYR A 112 -3.83 2.78 4.09
N SER A 113 -2.72 3.38 4.53
CA SER A 113 -1.38 2.83 4.30
C SER A 113 -1.20 1.46 4.97
N ALA A 114 -1.82 1.26 6.14
CA ALA A 114 -1.81 0.00 6.87
C ALA A 114 -2.56 -1.10 6.10
N VAL A 115 -3.78 -0.81 5.63
CA VAL A 115 -4.58 -1.74 4.82
C VAL A 115 -3.86 -2.12 3.53
N ASN A 116 -3.31 -1.14 2.80
CA ASN A 116 -2.56 -1.39 1.57
C ASN A 116 -1.34 -2.29 1.80
N THR A 117 -0.62 -2.04 2.90
CA THR A 117 0.53 -2.84 3.28
C THR A 117 0.11 -4.25 3.66
N ALA A 118 -0.97 -4.42 4.42
CA ALA A 118 -1.49 -5.75 4.77
C ALA A 118 -1.86 -6.56 3.51
N ILE A 119 -2.55 -5.93 2.55
CA ILE A 119 -2.88 -6.55 1.26
C ILE A 119 -1.60 -7.01 0.53
N ALA A 120 -0.60 -6.13 0.42
CA ALA A 120 0.66 -6.46 -0.26
C ALA A 120 1.45 -7.55 0.48
N ALA A 121 1.54 -7.45 1.80
CA ALA A 121 2.27 -8.36 2.67
C ALA A 121 1.64 -9.76 2.67
N LEU A 122 0.33 -9.89 2.56
CA LEU A 122 -0.33 -11.21 2.48
C LEU A 122 -0.21 -11.81 1.08
N ILE A 123 -0.56 -11.05 0.04
CA ILE A 123 -0.73 -11.63 -1.30
C ILE A 123 0.62 -11.90 -1.96
N LEU A 124 1.57 -10.95 -1.93
CA LEU A 124 2.82 -11.08 -2.71
C LEU A 124 3.73 -12.23 -2.22
N PRO A 125 3.97 -12.42 -0.90
CA PRO A 125 4.74 -13.54 -0.39
C PRO A 125 4.03 -14.89 -0.55
N LEU A 126 2.72 -14.95 -0.31
CA LEU A 126 1.96 -16.21 -0.42
C LEU A 126 1.85 -16.68 -1.87
N TRP A 127 1.70 -15.76 -2.84
CA TRP A 127 1.67 -16.11 -4.26
C TRP A 127 2.99 -16.73 -4.74
N ARG A 128 4.13 -16.34 -4.14
CA ARG A 128 5.43 -16.98 -4.40
C ARG A 128 5.45 -18.42 -3.88
N SER A 129 4.89 -18.66 -2.69
CA SER A 129 4.85 -19.98 -2.03
C SER A 129 4.03 -20.99 -2.82
N SER A 130 2.87 -20.60 -3.38
CA SER A 130 2.01 -21.51 -4.16
C SER A 130 2.69 -22.10 -5.39
N ARG A 131 3.74 -21.46 -5.95
CA ARG A 131 4.50 -22.01 -7.08
C ARG A 131 5.52 -23.08 -6.69
N SER A 132 5.89 -23.18 -5.41
CA SER A 132 6.84 -24.19 -4.92
C SER A 132 6.19 -25.58 -4.83
N ILE A 133 4.88 -25.65 -4.57
CA ILE A 133 4.16 -26.91 -4.36
C ILE A 133 3.94 -27.67 -5.69
N PHE A 134 3.92 -26.97 -6.83
CA PHE A 134 3.81 -27.58 -8.16
C PHE A 134 5.16 -27.96 -8.79
N LYS A 135 6.26 -27.94 -8.02
CA LYS A 135 7.56 -28.46 -8.45
C LYS A 135 7.92 -29.73 -7.67
N THR A 136 7.14 -30.77 -7.89
CA THR A 136 7.51 -32.16 -7.59
C THR A 136 7.33 -32.95 -8.87
N GLN A 137 8.37 -32.89 -9.72
CA GLN A 137 8.77 -33.92 -10.67
C GLN A 137 10.30 -33.90 -10.74
#